data_AF-A0A9D8A1D7-F1
#
_entry.id   AF-A0A9D8A1D7-F1
#
_cell.length_a   1.000
_cell.length_b   1.000
_cell.length_c   1.000
_cell.angle_alpha   90.00
_cell.angle_beta   90.00
_cell.angle_gamma   90.00
#
_symmetry.space_group_name_H-M   'P 1'
#
loop_
_entity.id
_entity.type
_entity.pdbx_description
1 polymer ?
#
loop_
_entity_poly.entity_id
_entity_poly.type
_entity_poly.pdbx_seq_one_letter_code
_entity_poly.pdbx_strand_id
1 'polypeptide(L)'
;MKLFIIITNRLIKLTGHLSKLLSYPFHFLFPKKRFKIPLISHPKIKSKQAAKVPRFIWQTNYTNNVSLPMYLNYLFNRLFSLNYKYHYVSTEARLEFISETFSDDITNAYKRLTDGASQADLWRLLVLFHHGGIYMDIDAHLV
;
A
#
# COMPACT_ATOMS: atom_id res chain seq x y z
N MET A 1 -12.17 -28.14 0.24
CA MET A 1 -11.16 -27.09 0.55
C MET A 1 -10.87 -26.16 -0.64
N LYS A 2 -10.44 -26.68 -1.82
CA LYS A 2 -10.14 -25.82 -2.99
C LYS A 2 -11.33 -25.02 -3.53
N LEU A 3 -12.51 -25.64 -3.61
CA LEU A 3 -13.72 -24.95 -4.08
C LEU A 3 -14.11 -23.78 -3.17
N PHE A 4 -14.04 -23.97 -1.86
CA PHE A 4 -14.34 -22.91 -0.88
C PHE A 4 -13.39 -21.71 -1.03
N ILE A 5 -12.08 -21.95 -1.18
CA ILE A 5 -11.10 -20.88 -1.42
C ILE A 5 -11.44 -20.10 -2.70
N ILE A 6 -11.76 -20.81 -3.78
CA ILE A 6 -12.13 -20.18 -5.06
C ILE A 6 -13.39 -19.32 -4.88
N ILE A 7 -14.43 -19.86 -4.24
CA ILE A 7 -15.68 -19.12 -3.99
C ILE A 7 -15.39 -17.87 -3.16
N THR A 8 -14.66 -17.99 -2.05
CA THR A 8 -14.29 -16.86 -1.19
C THR A 8 -13.54 -15.79 -1.98
N ASN A 9 -12.54 -16.17 -2.78
CA ASN A 9 -11.76 -15.23 -3.60
C ASN A 9 -12.63 -14.50 -4.64
N ARG A 10 -13.61 -15.19 -5.23
CA ARG A 10 -14.57 -14.59 -6.17
C ARG A 10 -15.50 -13.61 -5.45
N LEU A 11 -16.00 -13.97 -4.26
CA LEU A 11 -16.86 -13.10 -3.45
C LEU A 11 -16.12 -11.85 -2.97
N ILE A 12 -14.85 -11.97 -2.57
CA ILE A 12 -13.99 -10.82 -2.21
C ILE A 12 -13.86 -9.87 -3.41
N LYS A 13 -13.53 -10.40 -4.59
CA LYS A 13 -13.42 -9.59 -5.83
C LYS A 13 -14.74 -8.93 -6.20
N LEU A 14 -15.85 -9.67 -6.14
CA LEU A 14 -17.18 -9.13 -6.42
C LEU A 14 -17.52 -7.98 -5.47
N THR A 15 -17.28 -8.17 -4.17
CA THR A 15 -17.49 -7.12 -3.16
C THR A 15 -16.62 -5.89 -3.42
N GLY A 16 -15.36 -6.07 -3.82
CA GLY A 16 -14.49 -4.97 -4.21
C GLY A 16 -15.03 -4.17 -5.41
N HIS A 17 -15.48 -4.87 -6.46
CA HIS A 17 -16.09 -4.21 -7.63
C HIS A 17 -17.39 -3.48 -7.29
N LEU A 18 -18.26 -4.10 -6.48
CA LEU A 18 -19.48 -3.46 -5.98
C LEU A 18 -19.17 -2.21 -5.16
N SER A 19 -18.16 -2.26 -4.28
CA SER A 19 -17.76 -1.10 -3.48
C SER A 19 -17.26 0.05 -4.36
N LYS A 20 -16.53 -0.25 -5.45
CA LYS A 20 -16.12 0.73 -6.45
C LYS A 20 -17.32 1.32 -7.18
N LEU A 21 -18.28 0.50 -7.58
CA LEU A 21 -19.51 0.95 -8.24
C LEU A 21 -20.31 1.91 -7.34
N LEU A 22 -20.51 1.54 -6.07
CA LEU A 22 -21.23 2.37 -5.09
C LEU A 22 -20.48 3.67 -4.73
N SER A 23 -19.18 3.74 -4.98
CA SER A 23 -18.40 4.96 -4.76
C SER A 23 -18.68 6.07 -5.78
N TYR A 24 -19.23 5.74 -6.96
CA TYR A 24 -19.61 6.74 -7.96
C TYR A 24 -20.73 7.67 -7.48
N PRO A 25 -21.92 7.19 -7.05
CA PRO A 25 -22.95 8.08 -6.52
C PRO A 25 -22.49 8.81 -5.25
N PHE A 26 -21.65 8.19 -4.43
CA PHE A 26 -21.05 8.88 -3.27
C PHE A 26 -20.22 10.10 -3.70
N HIS A 27 -19.32 9.95 -4.66
CA HIS A 27 -18.50 11.07 -5.14
C HIS A 27 -19.25 12.03 -6.07
N PHE A 28 -20.38 11.60 -6.64
CA PHE A 28 -21.31 12.53 -7.29
C PHE A 28 -21.90 13.51 -6.28
N LEU A 29 -22.36 13.04 -5.11
CA LEU A 29 -22.88 13.88 -4.04
C LEU A 29 -21.76 14.63 -3.28
N PHE A 30 -20.59 14.02 -3.14
CA PHE A 30 -19.45 14.56 -2.37
C PHE A 30 -18.15 14.56 -3.20
N PRO A 31 -18.04 15.41 -4.23
CA PRO A 31 -16.95 15.36 -5.23
C PRO A 31 -15.56 15.62 -4.65
N LYS A 32 -15.48 16.46 -3.62
CA LYS A 32 -14.22 16.84 -2.97
C LYS A 32 -13.88 15.99 -1.74
N LYS A 33 -14.77 15.09 -1.30
CA LYS A 33 -14.51 14.26 -0.12
C LYS A 33 -13.39 13.27 -0.42
N ARG A 34 -12.36 13.26 0.42
CA ARG A 34 -11.23 12.32 0.38
C ARG A 34 -11.01 11.75 1.77
N PHE A 35 -10.28 10.64 1.82
CA PHE A 35 -9.97 9.89 3.03
C PHE A 35 -8.47 9.75 3.17
N LYS A 36 -7.96 9.93 4.37
CA LYS A 36 -6.51 9.94 4.62
C LYS A 36 -6.05 8.55 5.07
N ILE A 37 -5.18 7.92 4.29
CA ILE A 37 -4.44 6.73 4.72
C ILE A 37 -3.35 7.20 5.71
N PRO A 38 -3.25 6.58 6.91
CA PRO A 38 -2.21 6.93 7.86
C PRO A 38 -0.82 6.56 7.31
N LEU A 39 0.18 7.43 7.53
CA LEU A 39 1.56 7.17 7.12
C LEU A 39 2.12 5.92 7.80
N ILE A 40 1.76 5.70 9.05
CA ILE A 40 2.12 4.50 9.82
C ILE A 40 0.85 3.94 10.46
N SER A 41 0.60 2.64 10.28
CA SER A 41 -0.41 1.90 11.03
C SER A 41 0.26 0.77 11.81
N HIS A 42 0.27 0.89 13.15
CA HIS A 42 0.88 -0.10 14.01
C HIS A 42 0.11 -1.43 13.99
N PRO A 43 0.79 -2.57 14.29
CA PRO A 43 0.13 -3.86 14.48
C PRO A 43 -1.01 -3.75 15.50
N LYS A 44 -2.19 -4.25 15.13
CA LYS A 44 -3.36 -4.37 16.03
C LYS A 44 -3.28 -5.60 16.91
N ILE A 45 -2.56 -6.65 16.46
CA ILE A 45 -2.39 -7.91 17.20
C ILE A 45 -0.91 -8.28 17.19
N LYS A 46 -0.40 -8.77 18.33
CA LYS A 46 0.95 -9.35 18.39
C LYS A 46 0.92 -10.78 17.89
N SER A 47 1.85 -11.15 17.01
CA SER A 47 2.04 -12.56 16.66
C SER A 47 3.07 -13.21 17.56
N LYS A 48 2.78 -14.43 18.02
CA LYS A 48 3.70 -15.25 18.81
C LYS A 48 4.72 -16.02 17.94
N GLN A 49 4.54 -16.01 16.62
CA GLN A 49 5.37 -16.76 15.68
C GLN A 49 6.53 -15.89 15.17
N ALA A 50 7.74 -16.43 15.20
CA ALA A 50 8.88 -15.83 14.53
C ALA A 50 8.61 -15.75 13.02
N ALA A 51 8.85 -14.58 12.43
CA ALA A 51 8.66 -14.37 11.00
C ALA A 51 10.01 -14.37 10.28
N LYS A 52 10.12 -15.13 9.20
CA LYS A 52 11.33 -15.13 8.34
C LYS A 52 11.47 -13.85 7.52
N VAL A 53 10.33 -13.21 7.20
CA VAL A 53 10.26 -11.91 6.54
C VAL A 53 9.71 -10.91 7.56
N PRO A 54 10.32 -9.73 7.73
CA PRO A 54 9.80 -8.68 8.61
C PRO A 54 8.32 -8.38 8.32
N ARG A 55 7.52 -8.15 9.35
CA ARG A 55 6.08 -7.87 9.19
C ARG A 55 5.83 -6.39 8.89
N PHE A 56 6.52 -5.88 7.89
CA PHE A 56 6.35 -4.54 7.37
C PHE A 56 5.63 -4.64 6.03
N ILE A 57 4.57 -3.84 5.87
CA ILE A 57 3.95 -3.62 4.57
C ILE A 57 4.32 -2.22 4.13
N TRP A 58 5.00 -2.11 3.00
CA TRP A 58 5.39 -0.87 2.36
C TRP A 58 4.46 -0.59 1.19
N GLN A 59 3.89 0.61 1.17
CA GLN A 59 3.13 1.12 0.05
C GLN A 59 3.57 2.54 -0.26
N THR A 60 3.49 2.90 -1.53
CA THR A 60 3.69 4.28 -1.96
C THR A 60 2.64 4.68 -2.97
N ASN A 61 2.30 5.97 -2.95
CA ASN A 61 1.53 6.62 -3.99
C ASN A 61 1.82 8.13 -3.94
N TYR A 62 1.32 8.87 -4.92
CA TYR A 62 1.46 10.32 -4.97
C TYR A 62 0.89 11.04 -3.73
N THR A 63 -0.29 10.61 -3.24
CA THR A 63 -0.93 11.21 -2.07
C THR A 63 -1.67 10.18 -1.22
N ASN A 64 -1.64 10.38 0.10
CA ASN A 64 -2.42 9.57 1.04
C ASN A 64 -3.87 10.04 1.19
N ASN A 65 -4.27 11.14 0.55
CA ASN A 65 -5.66 11.59 0.48
C ASN A 65 -6.35 10.94 -0.71
N VAL A 66 -6.95 9.78 -0.48
CA VAL A 66 -7.47 8.89 -1.52
C VAL A 66 -8.99 8.96 -1.65
N SER A 67 -9.51 8.43 -2.74
CA SER A 67 -10.95 8.24 -2.95
C SER A 67 -11.51 7.16 -2.02
N LEU A 68 -12.84 7.13 -1.84
CA LEU A 68 -13.51 6.11 -1.03
C LEU A 68 -13.10 4.67 -1.38
N PRO A 69 -13.07 4.22 -2.66
CA PRO A 69 -12.77 2.83 -2.96
C PRO A 69 -11.33 2.45 -2.63
N MET A 70 -10.37 3.36 -2.80
CA MET A 70 -8.97 3.13 -2.39
C MET A 70 -8.85 3.04 -0.86
N TYR A 71 -9.58 3.88 -0.13
CA TYR A 71 -9.60 3.82 1.33
C TYR A 71 -10.21 2.52 1.85
N LEU A 72 -11.31 2.07 1.25
CA LEU A 72 -11.92 0.77 1.56
C LEU A 72 -10.95 -0.39 1.26
N ASN A 73 -10.20 -0.33 0.15
CA ASN A 73 -9.15 -1.31 -0.15
C ASN A 73 -8.06 -1.35 0.94
N TYR A 74 -7.59 -0.18 1.38
CA TYR A 74 -6.67 -0.09 2.51
C TYR A 74 -7.24 -0.71 3.80
N LEU A 75 -8.50 -0.42 4.14
CA LEU A 75 -9.15 -1.00 5.34
C LEU A 75 -9.27 -2.52 5.23
N PHE A 76 -9.60 -3.03 4.05
CA PHE A 76 -9.65 -4.46 3.77
C PHE A 76 -8.26 -5.09 3.95
N ASN A 77 -7.22 -4.55 3.33
CA ASN A 77 -5.85 -5.03 3.51
C ASN A 77 -5.40 -4.97 4.98
N ARG A 78 -5.80 -3.93 5.73
CA ARG A 78 -5.53 -3.83 7.17
C ARG A 78 -6.18 -4.96 7.96
N LEU A 79 -7.39 -5.38 7.59
CA LEU A 79 -8.09 -6.50 8.22
C LEU A 79 -7.36 -7.84 8.01
N PHE A 80 -6.73 -8.05 6.85
CA PHE A 80 -5.97 -9.28 6.58
C PHE A 80 -4.52 -9.24 7.09
N SER A 81 -4.06 -8.08 7.57
CA SER A 81 -2.68 -7.86 7.98
C SER A 81 -2.55 -7.37 9.43
N LEU A 82 -3.47 -7.74 10.33
CA LEU A 82 -3.58 -7.18 11.69
C LEU A 82 -2.28 -7.21 12.51
N ASN A 83 -1.37 -8.14 12.25
CA ASN A 83 -0.09 -8.27 12.94
C ASN A 83 1.11 -7.66 12.19
N TYR A 84 0.86 -6.96 11.08
CA TYR A 84 1.85 -6.20 10.31
C TYR A 84 1.82 -4.72 10.70
N LYS A 85 2.98 -4.08 10.63
CA LYS A 85 3.13 -2.63 10.65
C LYS A 85 3.04 -2.13 9.22
N TYR A 86 2.08 -1.24 8.96
CA TYR A 86 1.83 -0.68 7.65
C TYR A 86 2.54 0.65 7.51
N HIS A 87 3.18 0.88 6.38
CA HIS A 87 3.90 2.08 6.02
C HIS A 87 3.38 2.60 4.68
N TYR A 88 2.76 3.77 4.71
CA TYR A 88 2.50 4.56 3.52
C TYR A 88 3.60 5.61 3.38
N VAL A 89 4.23 5.67 2.20
CA VAL A 89 5.33 6.59 1.90
C VAL A 89 4.95 7.46 0.70
N SER A 90 4.97 8.78 0.86
CA SER A 90 4.69 9.72 -0.25
C SER A 90 5.87 9.85 -1.19
N THR A 91 5.71 10.54 -2.32
CA THR A 91 6.80 10.82 -3.28
C THR A 91 7.98 11.53 -2.63
N GLU A 92 7.71 12.50 -1.77
CA GLU A 92 8.72 13.30 -1.09
C GLU A 92 9.50 12.45 -0.08
N ALA A 93 8.77 11.67 0.73
CA ALA A 93 9.37 10.78 1.72
C ALA A 93 10.21 9.64 1.09
N ARG A 94 9.89 9.22 -0.14
CA ARG A 94 10.74 8.27 -0.90
C ARG A 94 12.11 8.88 -1.19
N LEU A 95 12.13 10.12 -1.68
CA LEU A 95 13.38 10.80 -2.04
C LEU A 95 14.24 11.06 -0.80
N GLU A 96 13.62 11.54 0.28
CA GLU A 96 14.28 11.77 1.58
C GLU A 96 14.96 10.49 2.07
N PHE A 97 14.21 9.37 2.14
CA PHE A 97 14.75 8.06 2.50
C PHE A 97 15.94 7.66 1.63
N ILE A 98 15.84 7.84 0.31
CA ILE A 98 16.91 7.45 -0.61
C ILE A 98 18.16 8.30 -0.36
N SER A 99 18.01 9.62 -0.22
CA SER A 99 19.13 10.54 0.00
C SER A 99 19.83 10.36 1.34
N GLU A 100 19.09 9.93 2.37
CA GLU A 100 19.65 9.70 3.71
C GLU A 100 20.32 8.32 3.86
N THR A 101 19.91 7.35 3.03
CA THR A 101 20.28 5.94 3.23
C THR A 101 21.27 5.41 2.18
N PHE A 102 21.25 5.94 0.96
CA PHE A 102 22.02 5.42 -0.17
C PHE A 102 22.98 6.46 -0.73
N SER A 103 23.89 6.02 -1.60
CA SER A 103 24.89 6.89 -2.23
C SER A 103 24.25 7.96 -3.13
N ASP A 104 25.01 9.03 -3.37
CA ASP A 104 24.63 10.10 -4.30
C ASP A 104 24.34 9.56 -5.70
N ASP A 105 25.03 8.52 -6.16
CA ASP A 105 24.77 7.89 -7.46
C ASP A 105 23.34 7.34 -7.56
N ILE A 106 22.87 6.62 -6.54
CA ILE A 106 21.51 6.06 -6.49
C ILE A 106 20.49 7.20 -6.39
N THR A 107 20.76 8.19 -5.53
CA THR A 107 19.91 9.37 -5.38
C THR A 107 19.77 10.14 -6.69
N ASN A 108 20.87 10.35 -7.40
CA ASN A 108 20.90 11.02 -8.69
C ASN A 108 20.21 10.21 -9.78
N ALA A 109 20.36 8.88 -9.78
CA ALA A 109 19.62 8.01 -10.68
C ALA A 109 18.10 8.10 -10.44
N TYR A 110 17.67 8.06 -9.18
CA TYR A 110 16.26 8.23 -8.81
C TYR A 110 15.70 9.59 -9.26
N LYS A 111 16.44 10.69 -9.05
CA LYS A 111 16.03 12.04 -9.48
C LYS A 111 15.91 12.20 -10.99
N ARG A 112 16.59 11.37 -11.80
CA ARG A 112 16.48 11.37 -13.26
C ARG A 112 15.22 10.69 -13.78
N LEU A 113 14.55 9.88 -12.95
CA LEU A 113 13.28 9.25 -13.31
C LEU A 113 12.17 10.31 -13.32
N THR A 114 11.51 10.46 -14.46
CA THR A 114 10.50 11.51 -14.69
C THR A 114 9.08 11.06 -14.40
N ASP A 115 8.82 9.75 -14.41
CA ASP A 115 7.50 9.19 -14.12
C ASP A 115 7.44 8.60 -12.70
N GLY A 116 6.30 8.82 -12.03
CA GLY A 116 6.14 8.40 -10.63
C GLY A 116 6.13 6.88 -10.43
N ALA A 117 5.83 6.12 -11.48
CA ALA A 117 5.77 4.65 -11.45
C ALA A 117 7.18 4.05 -11.46
N SER A 118 8.07 4.48 -12.36
CA SER A 118 9.48 4.06 -12.38
C SER A 118 10.20 4.49 -11.11
N GLN A 119 9.89 5.67 -10.56
CA GLN A 119 10.34 6.06 -9.23
C GLN A 119 9.87 5.06 -8.15
N ALA A 120 8.61 4.60 -8.20
CA ALA A 120 8.10 3.61 -7.26
C ALA A 120 8.78 2.24 -7.45
N ASP A 121 9.15 1.89 -8.68
CA ASP A 121 9.87 0.66 -9.02
C ASP A 121 11.30 0.64 -8.50
N LEU A 122 12.04 1.75 -8.61
CA LEU A 122 13.34 1.84 -7.97
C LEU A 122 13.20 1.84 -6.45
N TRP A 123 12.27 2.63 -5.91
CA TRP A 123 12.06 2.73 -4.47
C TRP A 123 11.67 1.39 -3.83
N ARG A 124 10.79 0.59 -4.45
CA ARG A 124 10.38 -0.72 -3.88
C ARG A 124 11.57 -1.65 -3.71
N LEU A 125 12.54 -1.61 -4.63
CA LEU A 125 13.74 -2.43 -4.54
C LEU A 125 14.62 -1.96 -3.38
N LEU A 126 14.82 -0.64 -3.26
CA LEU A 126 15.66 -0.05 -2.21
C LEU A 126 15.08 -0.26 -0.81
N VAL A 127 13.78 -0.03 -0.61
CA VAL A 127 13.14 -0.20 0.70
C VAL A 127 13.13 -1.66 1.15
N LEU A 128 12.89 -2.60 0.23
CA LEU A 128 12.94 -4.03 0.53
C LEU A 128 14.36 -4.53 0.76
N PHE A 129 15.34 -4.01 0.02
CA PHE A 129 16.75 -4.32 0.24
C PHE A 129 17.20 -3.88 1.63
N HIS A 130 16.86 -2.66 2.05
CA HIS A 130 17.33 -2.09 3.31
C HIS A 130 16.55 -2.57 4.54
N HIS A 131 15.22 -2.65 4.46
CA HIS A 131 14.36 -2.99 5.61
C HIS A 131 13.75 -4.40 5.54
N GLY A 132 13.77 -5.06 4.39
CA GLY A 132 12.96 -6.23 4.13
C GLY A 132 11.46 -5.92 4.19
N GLY A 133 10.67 -6.96 4.41
CA GLY A 133 9.22 -6.88 4.49
C GLY A 133 8.54 -7.16 3.16
N ILE A 134 7.38 -6.55 2.95
CA ILE A 134 6.51 -6.81 1.80
C ILE A 134 6.15 -5.46 1.18
N TYR A 135 6.42 -5.32 -0.11
CA TYR A 135 5.90 -4.20 -0.90
C TYR A 135 4.54 -4.58 -1.49
N MET A 136 3.60 -3.63 -1.54
CA MET A 136 2.28 -3.84 -2.12
C MET A 136 1.84 -2.58 -2.86
N ASP A 137 1.43 -2.72 -4.12
CA ASP A 137 0.84 -1.61 -4.89
C ASP A 137 -0.42 -1.08 -4.19
N ILE A 138 -0.71 0.22 -4.36
CA ILE A 138 -1.78 0.90 -3.60
C ILE A 138 -3.19 0.35 -3.90
N ASP A 139 -3.38 -0.23 -5.07
CA ASP A 139 -4.61 -0.84 -5.55
C ASP A 139 -4.62 -2.38 -5.45
N ALA A 140 -3.52 -2.98 -4.97
CA ALA A 140 -3.49 -4.41 -4.68
C ALA A 140 -4.34 -4.75 -3.45
N HIS A 141 -4.79 -6.00 -3.39
CA HIS A 141 -5.58 -6.53 -2.29
C HIS A 141 -5.00 -7.88 -1.85
N LEU A 142 -4.99 -8.13 -0.54
CA LEU A 142 -4.64 -9.44 0.01
C LEU A 142 -5.77 -10.42 -0.30
N VAL A 143 -5.41 -11.60 -0.82
CA VAL A 143 -6.33 -12.70 -1.17
C VAL A 143 -5.86 -13.97 -0.50
#